data_AF-A0A519RQ26-F1
#
_entry.id   AF-A0A519RQ26-F1
#
_cell.length_a   1.000
_cell.length_b   1.000
_cell.length_c   1.000
_cell.angle_alpha   90.00
_cell.angle_beta   90.00
_cell.angle_gamma   90.00
#
_symmetry.space_group_name_H-M   'P 1'
#
loop_
_entity.id
_entity.type
_entity.pdbx_description
1 polymer ?
#
loop_
_entity_poly.entity_id
_entity_poly.type
_entity_poly.pdbx_seq_one_letter_code
_entity_poly.pdbx_strand_id
1 'polypeptide(L)' 'MRFAALIGVLLVLNFVAQRFFFRLDLTEEKRYTMSPATKKLLTDLKQPVTVTVYLTGDFPPAFRR' A
#
# COMPACT_ATOMS: atom_id res chain seq x y z
N MET A 1 -0.61 -37.54 -12.61
CA MET A 1 -0.23 -36.42 -13.51
C MET A 1 -1.08 -35.16 -13.30
N ARG A 2 -2.42 -35.19 -13.43
CA ARG A 2 -3.29 -34.00 -13.24
C ARG A 2 -3.11 -33.29 -11.88
N PHE A 3 -3.04 -34.06 -10.79
CA PHE A 3 -2.84 -33.50 -9.45
C PHE A 3 -1.47 -32.83 -9.25
N ALA A 4 -0.40 -33.40 -9.83
CA ALA A 4 0.94 -32.82 -9.74
C ALA A 4 1.04 -31.47 -10.47
N ALA A 5 0.40 -31.34 -11.63
CA ALA A 5 0.32 -30.07 -12.34
C ALA A 5 -0.45 -29.01 -11.53
N LEU A 6 -1.55 -29.41 -10.89
CA LEU A 6 -2.37 -28.50 -10.07
C LEU A 6 -1.61 -28.02 -8.83
N ILE A 7 -0.86 -28.91 -8.17
CA ILE A 7 0.03 -28.56 -7.05
C ILE A 7 1.15 -27.62 -7.53
N GLY A 8 1.76 -27.91 -8.68
CA GLY A 8 2.79 -27.04 -9.27
C GLY A 8 2.29 -25.61 -9.52
N VAL A 9 1.08 -25.47 -10.08
CA VAL A 9 0.44 -24.16 -10.30
C VAL A 9 0.19 -23.43 -8.98
N LEU A 10 -0.31 -24.12 -7.95
CA LEU A 10 -0.54 -23.53 -6.64
C LEU A 10 0.74 -22.99 -5.99
N LEU A 11 1.85 -23.73 -6.11
CA LEU A 11 3.15 -23.32 -5.58
C LEU A 11 3.67 -22.06 -6.30
N VAL A 12 3.58 -22.02 -7.63
CA VAL A 12 3.97 -20.84 -8.41
C VAL A 12 3.09 -19.64 -8.04
N LEU A 13 1.77 -19.82 -7.95
CA LEU A 13 0.85 -18.75 -7.58
C LEU A 13 1.15 -18.21 -6.18
N ASN A 14 1.44 -19.08 -5.22
CA ASN A 14 1.80 -18.69 -3.86
C ASN A 14 3.10 -17.88 -3.83
N PHE A 15 4.14 -18.34 -4.55
CA PHE A 15 5.41 -17.63 -4.67
C PHE A 15 5.24 -16.23 -5.29
N VAL A 16 4.44 -16.13 -6.36
CA VAL A 16 4.13 -14.84 -7.02
C VAL A 16 3.34 -13.94 -6.07
N ALA A 17 2.31 -14.46 -5.38
CA ALA A 17 1.51 -13.69 -4.44
C ALA A 17 2.33 -13.16 -3.25
N GLN A 18 3.32 -13.92 -2.78
CA GLN A 18 4.25 -13.46 -1.74
C GLN A 18 5.17 -12.33 -2.25
N ARG A 19 5.59 -12.39 -3.52
CA ARG A 19 6.51 -11.39 -4.11
C ARG A 19 5.81 -10.10 -4.53
N PHE A 20 4.59 -10.20 -5.05
CA PHE A 20 3.83 -9.09 -5.58
C PHE A 20 2.67 -8.75 -4.64
N PHE A 21 2.93 -7.83 -3.72
CA PHE A 21 1.91 -7.33 -2.83
C PHE A 21 1.07 -6.25 -3.53
N PHE A 22 -0.21 -6.54 -3.78
CA PHE A 22 -1.15 -5.58 -4.33
C PHE A 22 -2.10 -5.08 -3.23
N ARG A 23 -2.34 -3.77 -3.17
CA ARG A 23 -3.41 -3.17 -2.36
C ARG A 23 -4.42 -2.55 -3.30
N LEU A 24 -5.64 -3.10 -3.30
CA LEU A 24 -6.78 -2.54 -4.00
C LEU A 24 -7.58 -1.68 -3.02
N ASP A 25 -7.80 -0.41 -3.38
CA ASP A 25 -8.72 0.47 -2.69
C ASP A 25 -10.12 0.22 -3.25
N LEU A 26 -10.96 -0.44 -2.45
CA LEU A 26 -12.34 -0.79 -2.79
C LEU A 26 -13.35 0.28 -2.32
N THR A 27 -12.88 1.43 -1.84
CA THR A 27 -13.79 2.53 -1.48
C THR A 27 -14.30 3.22 -2.75
N GLU A 28 -15.59 3.56 -2.75
CA GLU A 28 -16.28 4.20 -3.87
C GLU A 28 -15.56 5.47 -4.34
N GLU A 29 -15.13 6.30 -3.38
CA GLU A 29 -14.40 7.54 -3.62
C GLU A 29 -12.86 7.39 -3.64
N LYS A 30 -12.35 6.16 -3.56
CA LYS A 30 -10.90 5.87 -3.48
C LYS A 30 -10.16 6.71 -2.41
N ARG A 31 -10.76 6.87 -1.23
CA ARG A 31 -10.28 7.77 -0.17
C ARG A 31 -8.90 7.39 0.37
N TYR A 32 -8.43 6.16 0.11
CA TYR A 32 -7.12 5.67 0.52
C TYR A 32 -6.10 5.65 -0.64
N THR A 33 -6.48 6.13 -1.82
CA THR A 33 -5.63 6.24 -3.00
C THR A 33 -5.28 7.69 -3.29
N MET A 34 -3.99 7.99 -3.38
CA MET A 34 -3.54 9.33 -3.80
C MET A 34 -3.96 9.64 -5.23
N SER A 35 -4.38 10.89 -5.47
CA SER A 35 -4.67 11.39 -6.82
C SER A 35 -3.44 11.31 -7.73
N PRO A 36 -3.61 11.19 -9.06
CA PRO A 36 -2.49 11.21 -9.99
C PRO A 36 -1.62 12.47 -9.88
N ALA A 37 -2.24 13.63 -9.64
CA ALA A 37 -1.56 14.90 -9.48
C ALA A 37 -0.66 14.90 -8.22
N THR A 38 -1.16 14.38 -7.09
CA THR A 38 -0.39 14.25 -5.85
C THR A 38 0.82 13.33 -6.03
N LYS A 39 0.64 12.19 -6.71
CA LYS A 39 1.74 11.25 -7.00
C LYS A 39 2.85 11.92 -7.81
N LYS A 40 2.48 12.67 -8.86
CA LYS A 40 3.43 13.41 -9.70
C LYS A 40 4.21 14.43 -8.88
N LEU A 41 3.51 15.24 -8.09
CA LEU A 41 4.13 16.24 -7.22
C LEU A 41 5.15 15.61 -6.26
N LEU A 42 4.80 14.50 -5.61
CA LEU A 42 5.69 13.80 -4.68
C LEU A 42 6.90 13.16 -5.37
N THR A 43 6.75 12.70 -6.62
CA THR A 43 7.84 12.08 -7.39
C THR A 43 8.87 13.11 -7.86
N ASP A 44 8.44 14.34 -8.11
CA ASP A 44 9.27 15.42 -8.63
C ASP A 44 10.02 16.20 -7.52
N LEU A 45 9.90 15.78 -6.25
CA LEU A 45 10.57 16.44 -5.13
C LEU A 45 12.09 16.22 -5.19
N LYS A 46 12.83 17.32 -5.31
CA LYS A 46 14.30 17.31 -5.39
C LYS A 46 15.01 17.16 -4.04
N GLN A 47 14.29 17.35 -2.95
CA GLN A 47 14.83 17.39 -1.59
C GLN A 47 14.18 16.32 -0.70
N PRO A 48 14.89 15.79 0.31
CA PRO A 48 14.36 14.77 1.19
C PRO A 48 13.15 15.28 1.99
N VAL A 49 12.14 14.44 2.12
CA VAL A 49 10.95 14.71 2.93
C VAL A 49 11.18 14.18 4.35
N THR A 50 11.07 15.05 5.34
CA THR A 50 11.09 14.65 6.76
C THR A 50 9.66 14.38 7.22
N VAL A 51 9.41 13.16 7.71
CA VAL A 51 8.12 12.75 8.26
C VAL A 51 8.28 12.58 9.76
N THR A 52 7.60 13.42 10.54
CA THR A 52 7.57 13.32 12.00
C THR A 52 6.35 12.52 12.44
N VAL A 53 6.57 11.43 13.17
CA VAL A 53 5.49 10.56 13.67
C VAL A 53 5.38 10.74 15.18
N TYR A 54 4.22 11.23 15.62
CA TYR A 54 3.90 11.38 17.04
C TYR A 54 3.15 10.14 17.53
N LEU A 55 3.74 9.41 18.49
CA LEU A 55 3.15 8.18 19.06
C LEU A 55 2.46 8.41 20.41
N THR A 56 2.80 9.49 21.11
CA THR A 56 2.25 9.85 22.42
C THR A 56 2.39 11.35 22.67
N GLY A 57 1.70 11.88 23.68
CA GLY A 57 1.70 13.28 24.08
C GLY A 57 0.33 13.96 23.92
N ASP A 58 0.31 15.28 24.11
CA ASP A 58 -0.90 16.08 23.95
C ASP A 58 -1.20 16.33 22.48
N PHE A 59 -2.08 15.48 21.92
CA PHE A 59 -2.55 15.64 20.56
C PHE A 59 -3.55 16.81 20.45
N PRO A 60 -3.50 17.61 19.36
CA PRO A 60 -4.54 18.57 19.06
C PRO A 60 -5.92 17.89 19.05
N PRO A 61 -7.02 18.60 19.39
CA PRO A 61 -8.36 18.01 19.48
C PRO A 61 -8.76 17.17 18.25
N ALA A 62 -8.33 17.58 17.05
CA ALA A 62 -8.63 16.88 15.79
C ALA A 62 -8.00 15.47 15.67
N PHE A 63 -7.02 15.14 16.51
CA PHE A 63 -6.33 13.84 16.51
C PHE A 63 -6.66 12.99 17.74
N ARG A 64 -7.43 13.53 18.69
CA ARG A 64 -8.01 12.75 19.79
C ARG A 64 -9.21 11.99 19.24
N ARG A 65 -9.09 10.66 19.10
CA ARG A 65 -10.19 9.75 18.76
C ARG A 65 -10.74 9.09 20.01
#